data_AF-A0AAD8WHC0-F1
#
_entry.id   AF-A0AAD8WHC0-F1
#
_cell.length_a   1.000
_cell.length_b   1.000
_cell.length_c   1.000
_cell.angle_alpha   90.00
_cell.angle_beta   90.00
_cell.angle_gamma   90.00
#
_symmetry.space_group_name_H-M   'P 1'
#
loop_
_entity.id
_entity.type
_entity.pdbx_description
1 polymer ?
#
loop_
_entity_poly.entity_id
_entity_poly.type
_entity_poly.pdbx_seq_one_letter_code
_entity_poly.pdbx_strand_id
1 'polypeptide(L)'
;MGSLPRALAVRRRHCRLDLDQLFPVFCEGCNLYSPAWQHATEYWDTAKRWPEKVLFVRYKEILRDPAENIRRIAEFIERPFTVVNRGSGMV
;
A
#
# COMPACT_ATOMS: atom_id res chain seq x y z
N MET A 1 10.43 25.83 34.63
CA MET A 1 11.21 24.61 34.27
C MET A 1 10.42 23.39 34.72
N GLY A 2 10.07 22.50 33.78
CA GLY A 2 9.60 21.11 33.95
C GLY A 2 8.33 20.86 34.80
N SER A 3 7.35 20.04 34.42
CA SER A 3 7.32 18.98 33.40
C SER A 3 5.85 18.63 33.14
N LEU A 4 5.47 18.42 31.88
CA LEU A 4 4.14 17.97 31.46
C LEU A 4 3.84 16.54 31.95
N PRO A 5 2.55 16.19 32.18
CA PRO A 5 2.14 14.85 32.56
C PRO A 5 2.46 13.85 31.45
N ARG A 6 2.80 12.63 31.87
CA ARG A 6 3.28 11.48 31.08
C ARG A 6 2.20 10.97 30.11
N ALA A 7 1.86 11.79 29.12
CA ALA A 7 0.99 11.40 28.01
C ALA A 7 1.68 10.31 27.19
N LEU A 8 1.01 9.16 27.09
CA LEU A 8 1.12 8.17 26.02
C LEU A 8 2.55 7.97 25.48
N ALA A 9 3.45 7.54 26.36
CA ALA A 9 4.59 6.77 25.89
C ALA A 9 4.04 5.45 25.35
N VAL A 10 3.70 5.42 24.06
CA VAL A 10 3.65 4.18 23.29
C VAL A 10 5.09 3.65 23.34
N ARG A 11 5.42 2.93 24.41
CA ARG A 11 6.61 2.11 24.46
C ARG A 11 6.46 1.19 23.27
N ARG A 12 7.16 1.50 22.18
CA ARG A 12 7.45 0.54 21.12
C ARG A 12 8.27 -0.56 21.81
N ARG A 13 7.59 -1.52 22.43
CA ARG A 13 8.16 -2.85 22.58
C ARG A 13 8.32 -3.30 21.13
N HIS A 14 9.51 -3.17 20.57
CA HIS A 14 9.88 -3.99 19.44
C HIS A 14 9.72 -5.41 19.93
N CYS A 15 8.60 -6.02 19.55
CA CYS A 15 8.42 -7.44 19.65
C CYS A 15 9.51 -8.03 18.75
N ARG A 16 10.57 -8.58 19.35
CA ARG A 16 11.55 -9.40 18.62
C ARG A 16 10.93 -10.77 18.40
N LEU A 17 9.83 -10.81 17.65
CA LEU A 17 9.32 -12.06 17.12
C LEU A 17 10.15 -12.39 15.89
N ASP A 18 10.60 -13.62 15.78
CA ASP A 18 11.10 -14.14 14.52
C ASP A 18 9.93 -14.44 13.57
N LEU A 19 10.25 -14.88 12.34
CA LEU A 19 9.23 -15.15 11.33
C LEU A 19 8.31 -16.30 11.73
N ASP A 20 8.85 -17.33 12.38
CA ASP A 20 8.08 -18.51 12.80
C ASP A 20 7.04 -18.15 13.86
N GLN A 21 7.35 -17.17 14.72
CA GLN A 21 6.43 -16.63 15.71
C GLN A 21 5.44 -15.61 15.12
N LEU A 22 5.85 -14.83 14.12
CA LEU A 22 5.00 -13.81 13.51
C LEU A 22 3.99 -14.40 12.51
N PHE A 23 4.36 -15.48 11.81
CA PHE A 23 3.53 -16.07 10.77
C PHE A 23 2.14 -16.52 11.27
N PRO A 24 2.00 -17.24 12.39
CA PRO A 24 0.69 -17.58 12.95
C PRO A 24 -0.14 -16.34 13.30
N VAL A 25 0.47 -15.33 13.94
CA VAL A 25 -0.17 -14.05 14.28
C VAL A 25 -0.66 -13.33 13.02
N PHE A 26 0.09 -13.43 11.92
CA PHE A 26 -0.32 -12.91 10.63
C PHE A 26 -1.53 -13.65 10.07
N CYS A 27 -1.46 -14.98 10.04
CA CYS A 27 -2.51 -15.86 9.53
C CYS A 27 -3.81 -15.80 10.35
N GLU A 28 -3.73 -15.60 11.66
CA GLU A 28 -4.89 -15.46 12.54
C GLU A 28 -5.53 -14.06 12.48
N GLY A 29 -4.89 -13.11 11.77
CA GLY A 29 -5.37 -11.73 11.72
C GLY A 29 -5.22 -10.98 13.05
N CYS A 30 -4.19 -11.32 13.84
CA CYS A 30 -3.85 -10.62 15.06
C CYS A 30 -2.77 -9.54 14.83
N ASN A 31 -2.83 -8.87 13.67
CA ASN A 31 -1.91 -7.81 13.27
C ASN A 31 -2.64 -6.57 12.74
N LEU A 32 -1.92 -5.47 12.53
CA LEU A 32 -2.51 -4.22 12.06
C LEU A 32 -3.00 -4.38 10.61
N TYR A 33 -4.21 -3.89 10.30
CA TYR A 33 -4.83 -4.00 8.97
C TYR A 33 -4.96 -5.46 8.49
N SER A 34 -5.45 -6.33 9.37
CA SER A 34 -5.68 -7.74 9.07
C SER A 34 -7.19 -8.09 9.13
N PRO A 35 -7.61 -9.24 8.58
CA PRO A 35 -6.81 -10.21 7.82
C PRO A 35 -6.37 -9.68 6.46
N ALA A 36 -5.07 -9.78 6.14
CA ALA A 36 -4.49 -9.11 4.96
C ALA A 36 -5.17 -9.51 3.63
N TRP A 37 -5.64 -10.76 3.53
CA TRP A 37 -6.37 -11.22 2.34
C TRP A 37 -7.71 -10.51 2.19
N GLN A 38 -8.43 -10.27 3.28
CA GLN A 38 -9.72 -9.59 3.26
C GLN A 38 -9.54 -8.14 2.79
N HIS A 39 -8.52 -7.44 3.31
CA HIS A 39 -8.17 -6.09 2.83
C HIS A 39 -7.89 -6.10 1.32
N ALA A 40 -7.08 -7.03 0.82
CA ALA A 40 -6.80 -7.11 -0.61
C ALA A 40 -8.04 -7.43 -1.46
N THR A 41 -8.89 -8.36 -1.01
CA THR A 41 -10.10 -8.77 -1.73
C THR A 41 -11.14 -7.67 -1.76
N GLU A 42 -11.34 -6.93 -0.67
CA GLU A 42 -12.28 -5.81 -0.61
C GLU A 42 -11.93 -4.72 -1.63
N TYR A 43 -10.64 -4.33 -1.74
CA TYR A 43 -10.19 -3.36 -2.74
C TYR A 43 -10.27 -3.92 -4.17
N TRP A 44 -10.00 -5.21 -4.36
CA TRP A 44 -10.15 -5.86 -5.67
C TRP A 44 -11.61 -5.84 -6.15
N ASP A 45 -12.54 -6.19 -5.28
CA ASP A 45 -13.97 -6.17 -5.60
C ASP A 45 -14.50 -4.76 -5.81
N THR A 46 -14.02 -3.80 -5.01
CA THR A 46 -14.37 -2.39 -5.18
C THR A 46 -13.83 -1.82 -6.50
N ALA A 47 -12.60 -2.15 -6.89
CA ALA A 47 -12.03 -1.74 -8.17
C ALA A 47 -12.80 -2.31 -9.37
N LYS A 48 -13.34 -3.53 -9.26
CA LYS A 48 -14.23 -4.09 -10.29
C LYS A 48 -15.58 -3.37 -10.35
N ARG A 49 -16.11 -2.93 -9.21
CA ARG A 49 -17.41 -2.26 -9.13
C ARG A 49 -17.37 -0.79 -9.53
N TRP A 50 -16.27 -0.11 -9.23
CA TRP A 50 -16.07 1.33 -9.44
C TRP A 50 -14.68 1.60 -10.06
N PRO A 51 -14.42 1.12 -11.29
CA PRO A 51 -13.10 1.22 -11.93
C PRO A 51 -12.64 2.66 -12.17
N GLU A 52 -13.56 3.62 -12.18
CA GLU A 52 -13.31 5.05 -12.29
C GLU A 52 -12.93 5.71 -10.96
N LYS A 53 -13.18 5.05 -9.82
CA LYS A 53 -12.92 5.56 -8.46
C LYS A 53 -11.84 4.81 -7.72
N VAL A 54 -11.61 3.54 -8.07
CA VAL A 54 -10.62 2.69 -7.40
C VAL A 54 -9.79 1.95 -8.44
N LEU A 55 -8.48 2.22 -8.44
CA LEU A 55 -7.50 1.48 -9.21
C LEU A 55 -6.81 0.43 -8.34
N PHE A 56 -6.96 -0.84 -8.72
CA PHE A 56 -6.20 -1.93 -8.11
C PHE A 56 -4.91 -2.20 -8.90
N VAL A 57 -3.77 -2.11 -8.22
CA VAL A 57 -2.44 -2.34 -8.80
C VAL A 57 -1.73 -3.43 -8.00
N ARG A 58 -1.18 -4.43 -8.68
CA ARG A 58 -0.44 -5.52 -8.03
C ARG A 58 1.05 -5.24 -8.05
N TYR A 59 1.72 -5.47 -6.92
CA TYR A 59 3.17 -5.26 -6.81
C TYR A 59 3.98 -6.00 -7.89
N LYS A 60 3.62 -7.25 -8.21
CA LYS A 60 4.29 -8.02 -9.27
C LYS A 60 4.10 -7.45 -10.68
N GLU A 61 2.99 -6.74 -10.94
CA GLU A 61 2.77 -6.06 -12.22
C GLU A 61 3.69 -4.85 -12.33
N ILE A 62 3.81 -4.06 -11.25
CA ILE A 62 4.73 -2.92 -11.18
C ILE A 62 6.16 -3.38 -11.42
N LEU A 63 6.60 -4.47 -10.79
CA LEU A 63 7.96 -4.98 -11.00
C LEU A 63 8.22 -5.44 -12.43
N ARG A 64 7.20 -5.97 -13.11
CA ARG A 64 7.32 -6.44 -14.49
C ARG A 64 7.46 -5.29 -15.48
N ASP A 65 6.68 -4.24 -15.30
CA ASP A 65 6.75 -3.04 -16.14
C ASP A 65 6.42 -1.79 -15.32
N PRO A 66 7.42 -1.18 -14.66
CA PRO A 66 7.20 -0.01 -13.81
C PRO A 66 6.66 1.18 -14.60
N ALA A 67 7.17 1.41 -15.82
CA ALA A 67 6.81 2.57 -16.63
C ALA A 67 5.35 2.50 -17.06
N GLU A 68 4.87 1.34 -17.49
CA GLU A 68 3.48 1.17 -17.90
C GLU A 68 2.52 1.27 -16.71
N ASN A 69 2.87 0.71 -15.55
CA ASN A 69 2.04 0.85 -14.36
C ASN A 69 1.96 2.30 -13.87
N ILE A 70 3.05 3.06 -13.96
CA ILE A 70 3.05 4.50 -13.65
C ILE A 70 2.17 5.28 -14.63
N ARG A 71 2.21 4.96 -15.93
CA ARG A 71 1.29 5.57 -16.92
C ARG A 71 -0.17 5.27 -16.60
N ARG A 72 -0.49 4.01 -16.31
CA ARG A 72 -1.85 3.59 -15.91
C ARG A 72 -2.34 4.33 -14.66
N ILE A 73 -1.47 4.53 -13.66
CA ILE A 73 -1.79 5.32 -12.46
C ILE A 73 -2.03 6.79 -12.84
N ALA A 74 -1.17 7.37 -13.65
CA ALA A 74 -1.27 8.76 -14.09
C ALA A 74 -2.54 9.03 -14.91
N GLU A 75 -2.92 8.11 -15.79
CA GLU A 75 -4.19 8.14 -16.52
C GLU A 75 -5.40 8.08 -15.57
N PHE A 76 -5.37 7.18 -14.59
CA PHE A 76 -6.44 7.02 -13.62
C PHE A 76 -6.68 8.26 -12.76
N ILE A 77 -5.63 9.02 -12.41
CA ILE A 77 -5.75 10.29 -11.67
C ILE A 77 -5.97 11.50 -12.60
N GLU A 78 -6.28 11.26 -13.89
CA GLU A 78 -6.51 12.28 -14.92
C GLU A 78 -5.30 13.21 -15.14
N ARG A 79 -4.09 12.69 -14.97
CA ARG A 79 -2.81 13.39 -15.20
C ARG A 79 -1.91 12.62 -16.17
N PRO A 80 -2.37 12.29 -17.40
CA PRO A 80 -1.57 11.50 -18.33
C PRO A 80 -0.27 12.20 -18.72
N PHE A 81 0.80 11.43 -18.90
CA PHE A 81 2.07 11.95 -19.39
C PHE A 81 1.95 12.41 -20.85
N THR A 82 2.39 13.63 -21.13
CA THR A 82 2.43 14.20 -22.48
C THR A 82 3.62 13.67 -23.28
N VAL A 83 3.62 13.87 -24.60
CA VAL A 83 4.72 13.48 -25.51
C VAL A 83 6.06 14.09 -25.07
N VAL A 84 6.05 15.30 -24.49
CA VAL A 84 7.24 15.98 -23.96
C VAL A 84 7.88 15.17 -22.82
N ASN A 85 7.07 14.66 -21.89
CA ASN A 85 7.56 13.86 -20.77
C ASN A 85 8.08 12.48 -21.22
N ARG A 86 7.55 11.93 -22.33
CA ARG A 86 7.97 10.64 -22.88
C ARG A 86 9.38 10.68 -23.49
N GLY A 87 9.79 11.82 -24.06
CA GLY A 87 11.09 11.99 -24.71
C GLY A 87 12.23 12.41 -23.76
N SER A 88 11.91 13.00 -22.61
CA SER A 88 12.89 13.55 -21.66
C SER A 88 13.35 12.56 -20.59
N GLY A 89 12.80 11.34 -20.55
CA GLY A 89 13.13 10.36 -19.50
C GLY A 89 12.68 10.77 -18.09
N MET A 90 11.88 11.83 -17.97
CA MET A 90 11.28 12.23 -16.71
C MET A 90 10.05 11.35 -16.44
N VAL A 91 10.24 10.38 -15.53
CA VAL A 91 9.19 9.65 -14.83
C VAL A 91 8.93 10.33 -13.50
#